data_AF-A0A7H4MSN6-F1
#
_entry.id   AF-A0A7H4MSN6-F1
#
_cell.length_a   1.000
_cell.length_b   1.000
_cell.length_c   1.000
_cell.angle_alpha   90.00
_cell.angle_beta   90.00
_cell.angle_gamma   90.00
#
_symmetry.space_group_name_H-M   'P 1'
#
loop_
_entity.id
_entity.type
_entity.pdbx_description
1 polymer ?
#
loop_
_entity_poly.entity_id
_entity_poly.type
_entity_poly.pdbx_seq_one_letter_code
_entity_poly.pdbx_strand_id
1 'polypeptide(L)'
;MDTGSEMKMETYRIIASSGQAIFQGKQQNYVMLTGLSINFHLHYLDALKKNLIAIAVVISLLIVLIIRIAVRQGHLPLRNVSNAIKNITSENLDARLEPTRVPIELEQLVISFNHMIGKIEDVFTRQANFSADIAHEIRTPITNLVTQTEIALSQDRTQRELEDVLYSSLEEYNRMTKMVSDMLFLAQADNNQLIPDRVMFDLRAEVMKVFEFFEAWAEERNITLKFNGMPLPG
;
A
#
# COMPACT_ATOMS: atom_id res chain seq x y z
N MET A 1 -29.70 73.33 -37.50
CA MET A 1 -30.15 72.10 -36.81
C MET A 1 -29.01 71.69 -35.89
N ASP A 2 -28.74 72.53 -34.90
CA ASP A 2 -29.38 72.56 -33.57
C ASP A 2 -28.89 71.39 -32.71
N THR A 3 -27.78 71.69 -32.05
CA THR A 3 -27.05 70.87 -31.09
C THR A 3 -27.82 70.86 -29.77
N GLY A 4 -28.57 69.79 -29.51
CA GLY A 4 -29.14 69.53 -28.20
C GLY A 4 -28.03 69.37 -27.16
N SER A 5 -27.86 70.38 -26.32
CA SER A 5 -26.94 70.32 -25.18
C SER A 5 -27.43 69.27 -24.19
N GLU A 6 -26.71 68.15 -24.08
CA GLU A 6 -26.89 67.19 -23.00
C GLU A 6 -26.79 67.91 -21.66
N MET A 7 -27.92 68.05 -20.99
CA MET A 7 -28.02 68.62 -19.66
C MET A 7 -27.40 67.60 -18.69
N LYS A 8 -26.14 67.81 -18.30
CA LYS A 8 -25.48 67.03 -17.25
C LYS A 8 -26.35 67.07 -16.00
N MET A 9 -26.98 65.95 -15.64
CA MET A 9 -27.70 65.82 -14.39
C MET A 9 -26.69 65.82 -13.23
N GLU A 10 -26.41 67.01 -12.71
CA GLU A 10 -25.55 67.18 -11.55
C GLU A 10 -26.38 67.06 -10.28
N THR A 11 -25.99 66.14 -9.40
CA THR A 11 -26.71 65.91 -8.14
C THR A 11 -26.27 66.96 -7.12
N TYR A 12 -27.19 67.84 -6.75
CA TYR A 12 -26.98 68.89 -5.76
C TYR A 12 -27.69 68.53 -4.45
N ARG A 13 -27.00 68.68 -3.32
CA ARG A 13 -27.68 68.73 -2.01
C ARG A 13 -27.96 70.19 -1.68
N ILE A 14 -29.24 70.50 -1.59
CA ILE A 14 -29.71 71.84 -1.26
C ILE A 14 -29.88 71.90 0.26
N ILE A 15 -29.24 72.88 0.89
CA ILE A 15 -29.48 73.22 2.30
C ILE A 15 -30.16 74.59 2.31
N ALA A 16 -31.35 74.64 2.88
CA ALA A 16 -32.11 75.87 3.08
C ALA A 16 -31.91 76.35 4.52
N SER A 17 -31.42 77.58 4.70
CA SER A 17 -31.41 78.25 5.99
C SER A 17 -32.28 79.51 5.92
N SER A 18 -33.19 79.66 6.88
CA SER A 18 -34.04 80.84 7.01
C SER A 18 -33.50 81.75 8.10
N GLY A 19 -33.43 83.05 7.83
CA GLY A 19 -33.00 84.06 8.79
C GLY A 19 -33.82 85.35 8.67
N GLN A 20 -33.69 86.20 9.68
CA GLN A 20 -34.28 87.54 9.67
C GLN A 20 -33.17 88.55 9.47
N ALA A 21 -33.31 89.39 8.43
CA ALA A 21 -32.39 90.49 8.18
C ALA A 21 -33.17 91.80 8.15
N ILE A 22 -32.59 92.85 8.72
CA ILE A 22 -33.15 94.20 8.69
C ILE A 22 -32.61 94.88 7.44
N PHE A 23 -33.46 95.08 6.44
CA PHE A 23 -33.11 95.77 5.20
C PHE A 23 -33.95 97.05 5.11
N GLN A 24 -33.30 98.22 5.00
CA GLN A 24 -33.95 99.54 5.04
C GLN A 24 -34.96 99.72 6.20
N GLY A 25 -34.58 99.30 7.41
CA GLY A 25 -35.40 99.52 8.62
C GLY A 25 -36.67 98.67 8.74
N LYS A 26 -36.94 97.75 7.80
CA LYS A 26 -38.00 96.73 7.92
C LYS A 26 -37.39 95.34 8.07
N GLN A 27 -37.88 94.59 9.05
CA GLN A 27 -37.47 93.22 9.29
C GLN A 27 -38.14 92.32 8.24
N GLN A 28 -37.32 91.68 7.40
CA GLN A 28 -37.80 90.76 6.38
C GLN A 28 -37.19 89.37 6.57
N ASN A 29 -38.03 88.36 6.38
CA ASN A 29 -37.62 86.97 6.39
C ASN A 29 -36.98 86.65 5.04
N TYR A 30 -35.76 86.12 5.08
CA TYR A 30 -35.07 85.65 3.89
C TYR A 30 -34.77 84.16 4.03
N VAL A 31 -34.87 83.45 2.92
CA VAL A 31 -34.45 82.04 2.82
C VAL A 31 -33.25 81.99 1.91
N MET A 32 -32.10 81.59 2.46
CA MET A 32 -30.88 81.37 1.70
C MET A 32 -30.84 79.89 1.29
N LEU A 33 -30.82 79.64 -0.02
CA LEU A 33 -30.65 78.32 -0.59
C LEU A 33 -29.18 78.18 -1.01
N THR A 34 -28.44 77.25 -0.40
CA THR A 34 -27.09 76.89 -0.85
C THR A 34 -27.12 75.51 -1.49
N GLY A 35 -26.66 75.41 -2.73
CA GLY A 35 -26.49 74.15 -3.45
C GLY A 35 -25.04 73.70 -3.37
N LEU A 36 -24.78 72.56 -2.74
CA LEU A 36 -23.46 71.92 -2.74
C LEU A 36 -23.47 70.80 -3.78
N SER A 37 -22.57 70.86 -4.76
CA SER A 37 -22.41 69.81 -5.78
C SER A 37 -21.82 68.54 -5.15
N ILE A 38 -22.54 67.42 -5.18
CA ILE A 38 -22.08 66.12 -4.64
C ILE A 38 -21.22 65.35 -5.66
N ASN A 39 -21.16 65.81 -6.92
CA ASN A 39 -20.42 65.18 -8.01
C ASN A 39 -18.96 64.83 -7.67
N PHE A 40 -18.30 65.63 -6.82
CA PHE A 40 -16.96 65.34 -6.36
C PHE A 40 -16.90 63.98 -5.64
N HIS A 41 -17.75 63.75 -4.63
CA HIS A 41 -17.76 62.50 -3.85
C HIS A 41 -18.07 61.25 -4.68
N LEU A 42 -19.01 61.33 -5.63
CA LEU A 42 -19.36 60.17 -6.47
C LEU A 42 -18.19 59.74 -7.37
N HIS A 43 -17.42 60.70 -7.90
CA HIS A 43 -16.25 60.39 -8.72
C HIS A 43 -15.12 59.71 -7.91
N TYR A 44 -14.91 60.11 -6.66
CA TYR A 44 -13.98 59.41 -5.76
C TYR A 44 -14.44 57.98 -5.46
N LEU A 45 -15.73 57.75 -5.22
CA LEU A 45 -16.25 56.41 -4.95
C LEU A 45 -16.07 55.48 -6.16
N ASP A 46 -16.29 55.95 -7.38
CA ASP A 46 -16.07 55.16 -8.59
C ASP A 46 -14.60 54.84 -8.84
N ALA A 47 -13.71 55.81 -8.60
CA ALA A 47 -12.26 55.58 -8.70
C ALA A 47 -11.76 54.57 -7.64
N LEU A 48 -12.24 54.68 -6.40
CA LEU A 48 -11.95 53.73 -5.33
C LEU A 48 -12.46 52.33 -5.68
N LYS A 49 -13.71 52.21 -6.17
CA LYS A 49 -14.28 50.92 -6.59
C LYS A 49 -13.46 50.27 -7.70
N LYS A 50 -13.03 51.02 -8.73
CA LYS A 50 -12.18 50.50 -9.81
C LYS A 50 -10.83 50.00 -9.29
N ASN A 51 -10.18 50.76 -8.41
CA ASN A 51 -8.91 50.35 -7.80
C ASN A 51 -9.07 49.09 -6.94
N LEU A 52 -10.13 49.01 -6.12
CA LEU A 52 -10.42 47.81 -5.33
C LEU A 52 -10.67 46.58 -6.21
N ILE A 53 -11.43 46.73 -7.29
CA ILE A 53 -11.66 45.65 -8.26
C ILE A 53 -10.34 45.23 -8.92
N ALA A 54 -9.52 46.18 -9.37
CA ALA A 54 -8.23 45.88 -9.99
C ALA A 54 -7.31 45.11 -9.03
N ILE A 55 -7.21 45.55 -7.77
CA ILE A 55 -6.45 44.87 -6.72
C ILE A 55 -7.03 43.46 -6.47
N ALA A 56 -8.35 43.31 -6.37
CA ALA A 56 -9.00 42.02 -6.16
C ALA A 56 -8.71 41.04 -7.31
N VAL A 57 -8.73 41.51 -8.56
CA VAL A 57 -8.39 40.72 -9.74
C VAL A 57 -6.93 40.27 -9.69
N VAL A 58 -6.01 41.18 -9.38
CA VAL A 58 -4.58 40.85 -9.26
C VAL A 58 -4.35 39.83 -8.15
N ILE A 59 -4.94 40.00 -6.98
CA ILE A 59 -4.84 39.05 -5.86
C ILE A 59 -5.42 37.70 -6.26
N SER A 60 -6.59 37.67 -6.90
CA SER A 60 -7.20 36.43 -7.38
C SER A 60 -6.28 35.68 -8.35
N LEU A 61 -5.67 36.39 -9.28
CA LEU A 61 -4.76 35.82 -10.27
C LEU A 61 -3.47 35.28 -9.62
N LEU A 62 -2.94 35.99 -8.62
CA LEU A 62 -1.81 35.53 -7.81
C LEU A 62 -2.15 34.27 -7.01
N ILE A 63 -3.33 34.21 -6.38
CA ILE A 63 -3.78 33.02 -5.65
C ILE A 63 -3.87 31.81 -6.57
N VAL A 64 -4.48 31.96 -7.77
CA VAL A 64 -4.58 30.88 -8.76
C VAL A 64 -3.19 30.39 -9.18
N LEU A 65 -2.24 31.32 -9.40
CA LEU A 65 -0.86 30.97 -9.76
C LEU A 65 -0.16 30.21 -8.64
N ILE A 66 -0.26 30.67 -7.39
CA ILE A 66 0.33 30.03 -6.21
C ILE A 66 -0.25 28.63 -6.02
N ILE A 67 -1.58 28.48 -6.06
CA ILE A 67 -2.25 27.18 -5.93
C ILE A 67 -1.78 26.22 -7.02
N ARG A 68 -1.69 26.68 -8.27
CA ARG A 68 -1.25 25.85 -9.39
C ARG A 68 0.19 25.34 -9.21
N ILE A 69 1.09 26.17 -8.68
CA ILE A 69 2.48 25.79 -8.38
C ILE A 69 2.51 24.82 -7.19
N ALA A 70 1.82 25.14 -6.09
CA ALA A 70 1.76 24.32 -4.89
C ALA A 70 1.20 22.92 -5.18
N VAL A 71 0.13 22.79 -5.95
CA VAL A 71 -0.44 21.49 -6.36
C VAL A 71 0.55 20.70 -7.21
N ARG A 72 1.20 21.34 -8.19
CA ARG A 72 2.19 20.65 -9.04
C ARG A 72 3.37 20.12 -8.24
N GLN A 73 3.89 20.90 -7.29
CA GLN A 73 5.00 20.49 -6.44
C GLN A 73 4.56 19.44 -5.40
N GLY A 74 3.37 19.60 -4.81
CA GLY A 74 2.83 18.67 -3.82
C GLY A 74 2.61 17.24 -4.33
N HIS A 75 2.35 17.07 -5.64
CA HIS A 75 2.22 15.74 -6.25
C HIS A 75 3.55 15.12 -6.71
N LEU A 76 4.65 15.87 -6.70
CA LEU A 76 5.96 15.37 -7.15
C LEU A 76 6.46 14.18 -6.29
N PRO A 77 6.42 14.23 -4.94
CA PRO A 77 6.84 13.10 -4.11
C PRO A 77 6.02 11.84 -4.36
N LEU A 78 4.71 11.96 -4.57
CA LEU A 78 3.84 10.84 -4.90
C LEU A 78 4.23 10.17 -6.22
N ARG A 79 4.56 10.97 -7.25
CA ARG A 79 5.06 10.45 -8.53
C ARG A 79 6.39 9.72 -8.38
N ASN A 80 7.29 10.22 -7.53
CA ASN A 80 8.59 9.58 -7.27
C ASN A 80 8.40 8.23 -6.60
N VAL A 81 7.55 8.13 -5.58
CA VAL A 81 7.20 6.86 -4.92
C VAL A 81 6.57 5.90 -5.93
N SER A 82 5.60 6.37 -6.73
CA SER A 82 4.96 5.53 -7.74
C SER A 82 5.94 5.00 -8.80
N ASN A 83 6.87 5.84 -9.26
CA ASN A 83 7.91 5.41 -10.20
C ASN A 83 8.88 4.40 -9.57
N ALA A 84 9.26 4.61 -8.30
CA ALA A 84 10.13 3.69 -7.59
C ALA A 84 9.45 2.33 -7.40
N ILE A 85 8.17 2.31 -7.03
CA ILE A 85 7.35 1.08 -6.95
C ILE A 85 7.27 0.39 -8.31
N LYS A 86 7.04 1.14 -9.40
CA LYS A 86 6.94 0.59 -10.76
C LYS A 86 8.22 -0.12 -11.23
N ASN A 87 9.37 0.28 -10.71
CA ASN A 87 10.66 -0.32 -11.05
C ASN A 87 10.97 -1.59 -10.24
N ILE A 88 10.13 -1.95 -9.27
CA ILE A 88 10.24 -3.20 -8.52
C ILE A 88 9.55 -4.30 -9.33
N THR A 89 10.31 -5.36 -9.59
CA THR A 89 9.97 -6.54 -10.40
C THR A 89 10.36 -7.80 -9.63
N SER A 90 10.03 -8.98 -10.17
CA SER A 90 10.45 -10.26 -9.57
C SER A 90 11.96 -10.47 -9.50
N GLU A 91 12.74 -9.73 -10.31
CA GLU A 91 14.21 -9.83 -10.35
C GLU A 91 14.91 -8.97 -9.28
N ASN A 92 14.21 -8.01 -8.69
CA ASN A 92 14.76 -7.03 -7.73
C ASN A 92 13.80 -6.76 -6.56
N LEU A 93 13.27 -7.83 -5.98
CA LEU A 93 12.40 -7.79 -4.79
C LEU A 93 13.12 -7.29 -3.52
N ASP A 94 14.45 -7.22 -3.53
CA ASP A 94 15.30 -6.69 -2.46
C ASP A 94 15.27 -5.16 -2.37
N ALA A 95 14.81 -4.48 -3.43
CA ALA A 95 14.68 -3.02 -3.45
C ALA A 95 13.74 -2.53 -2.33
N ARG A 96 14.15 -1.46 -1.64
CA ARG A 96 13.38 -0.82 -0.57
C ARG A 96 13.28 0.68 -0.78
N LEU A 97 12.12 1.22 -0.42
CA LEU A 97 11.87 2.66 -0.39
C LEU A 97 12.33 3.21 0.96
N GLU A 98 13.08 4.31 0.95
CA GLU A 98 13.54 4.97 2.19
C GLU A 98 12.42 5.84 2.80
N PRO A 99 11.87 5.51 3.99
CA PRO A 99 10.77 6.27 4.60
C PRO A 99 11.15 7.72 4.93
N THR A 100 12.44 7.98 5.22
CA THR A 100 12.96 9.31 5.58
C THR A 100 13.09 10.26 4.38
N ARG A 101 12.97 9.76 3.15
CA ARG A 101 13.10 10.55 1.91
C ARG A 101 11.77 11.00 1.32
N VAL A 102 10.66 10.70 2.00
CA VAL A 102 9.31 11.09 1.58
C VAL A 102 8.69 12.04 2.62
N PRO A 103 7.71 12.87 2.22
CA PRO A 103 6.91 13.65 3.17
C PRO A 103 6.27 12.73 4.23
N ILE A 104 6.03 13.27 5.42
CA ILE A 104 5.51 12.52 6.58
C ILE A 104 4.15 11.85 6.27
N GLU A 105 3.36 12.44 5.37
CA GLU A 105 2.08 11.89 4.92
C GLU A 105 2.23 10.58 4.13
N LEU A 106 3.39 10.35 3.50
CA LEU A 106 3.70 9.15 2.71
C LEU A 106 4.56 8.13 3.47
N GLU A 107 5.09 8.48 4.64
CA GLU A 107 5.99 7.61 5.41
C GLU A 107 5.32 6.26 5.74
N GLN A 108 4.10 6.30 6.25
CA GLN A 108 3.31 5.09 6.58
C GLN A 108 2.99 4.23 5.36
N LEU A 109 2.74 4.86 4.21
CA LEU A 109 2.52 4.15 2.95
C LEU A 109 3.79 3.40 2.53
N VAL A 110 4.94 4.07 2.59
CA VAL A 110 6.24 3.48 2.26
C VAL A 110 6.57 2.31 3.21
N ILE A 111 6.34 2.46 4.52
CA ILE A 111 6.54 1.39 5.50
C ILE A 111 5.65 0.19 5.19
N SER A 112 4.36 0.43 4.94
CA SER A 112 3.39 -0.63 4.62
C SER A 112 3.75 -1.36 3.33
N PHE A 113 4.18 -0.61 2.30
CA PHE A 113 4.63 -1.16 1.03
C PHE A 113 5.89 -2.02 1.19
N ASN A 114 6.90 -1.54 1.92
CA ASN A 114 8.12 -2.31 2.21
C ASN A 114 7.80 -3.61 2.96
N HIS A 115 6.86 -3.57 3.92
CA HIS A 115 6.41 -4.77 4.63
C HIS A 115 5.72 -5.78 3.68
N MET A 116 4.88 -5.29 2.76
CA MET A 116 4.22 -6.13 1.76
C MET A 116 5.24 -6.79 0.81
N ILE A 117 6.20 -6.03 0.28
CA ILE A 117 7.26 -6.59 -0.59
C ILE A 117 8.15 -7.56 0.18
N GLY A 118 8.49 -7.27 1.44
CA GLY A 118 9.25 -8.21 2.28
C GLY A 118 8.55 -9.56 2.46
N LYS A 119 7.21 -9.57 2.59
CA LYS A 119 6.43 -10.81 2.61
C LYS A 119 6.47 -11.55 1.27
N ILE A 120 6.40 -10.82 0.16
CA ILE A 120 6.46 -11.40 -1.19
C ILE A 120 7.85 -12.02 -1.44
N GLU A 121 8.92 -11.33 -1.07
CA GLU A 121 10.30 -11.82 -1.18
C GLU A 121 10.51 -13.10 -0.36
N ASP A 122 10.01 -13.13 0.87
CA ASP A 122 10.09 -14.30 1.76
C ASP A 122 9.36 -15.52 1.17
N VAL A 123 8.15 -15.33 0.63
CA VAL A 123 7.41 -16.39 -0.08
C VAL A 123 8.15 -16.85 -1.34
N PHE A 124 8.65 -15.93 -2.15
CA PHE A 124 9.38 -16.27 -3.38
C PHE A 124 10.67 -17.03 -3.09
N THR A 125 11.42 -16.60 -2.07
CA THR A 125 12.66 -17.26 -1.63
C THR A 125 12.39 -18.68 -1.14
N ARG A 126 11.36 -18.86 -0.30
CA ARG A 126 10.94 -20.19 0.15
C ARG A 126 10.54 -21.09 -1.02
N GLN A 127 9.77 -20.57 -1.97
CA GLN A 127 9.35 -21.33 -3.15
C GLN A 127 10.53 -21.74 -4.03
N ALA A 128 11.50 -20.84 -4.24
CA ALA A 128 12.69 -21.10 -5.02
C ALA A 128 13.56 -22.19 -4.37
N ASN A 129 13.83 -22.06 -3.07
CA ASN A 129 14.60 -23.04 -2.31
C ASN A 129 13.91 -24.41 -2.31
N PHE A 130 12.60 -24.44 -2.03
CA PHE A 130 11.81 -25.68 -2.08
C PHE A 130 11.89 -26.36 -3.44
N SER A 131 11.76 -25.60 -4.53
CA SER A 131 11.85 -26.15 -5.89
C SER A 131 13.24 -26.71 -6.20
N ALA A 132 14.30 -26.04 -5.73
CA ALA A 132 15.67 -26.50 -5.88
C ALA A 132 15.93 -27.79 -5.07
N ASP A 133 15.48 -27.82 -3.82
CA ASP A 133 15.63 -28.98 -2.93
C ASP A 133 14.91 -30.21 -3.51
N ILE A 134 13.67 -30.05 -3.99
CA ILE A 134 12.94 -31.12 -4.69
C ILE A 134 13.71 -31.63 -5.91
N ALA A 135 14.22 -30.71 -6.74
CA ALA A 135 14.94 -31.10 -7.95
C ALA A 135 16.21 -31.91 -7.61
N HIS A 136 16.89 -31.57 -6.52
CA HIS A 136 18.05 -32.31 -6.03
C HIS A 136 17.67 -33.68 -5.47
N GLU A 137 16.66 -33.72 -4.58
CA GLU A 137 16.18 -34.94 -3.94
C GLU A 137 15.63 -35.96 -4.95
N ILE A 138 14.99 -35.51 -6.04
CA ILE A 138 14.49 -36.38 -7.11
C ILE A 138 15.61 -36.84 -8.07
N ARG A 139 16.64 -36.01 -8.31
CA ARG A 139 17.71 -36.33 -9.25
C ARG A 139 18.48 -37.57 -8.84
N THR A 140 18.79 -37.71 -7.54
CA THR A 140 19.57 -38.83 -7.01
C THR A 140 18.92 -40.20 -7.27
N PRO A 141 17.68 -40.47 -6.84
CA PRO A 141 17.03 -41.76 -7.06
C PRO A 141 16.81 -42.05 -8.56
N ILE A 142 16.50 -41.02 -9.37
CA ILE A 142 16.39 -41.19 -10.83
C ILE A 142 17.74 -41.61 -11.42
N THR A 143 18.84 -40.97 -11.03
CA THR A 143 20.18 -41.31 -11.52
C THR A 143 20.57 -42.73 -11.13
N ASN A 144 20.23 -43.15 -9.90
CA ASN A 144 20.45 -44.51 -9.42
C ASN A 144 19.67 -45.53 -10.26
N LEU A 145 18.38 -45.30 -10.48
CA LEU A 145 17.51 -46.17 -11.29
C LEU A 145 18.04 -46.30 -12.73
N VAL A 146 18.43 -45.19 -13.36
CA VAL A 146 19.03 -45.19 -14.70
C VAL A 146 20.31 -46.02 -14.72
N THR A 147 21.23 -45.76 -13.78
CA THR A 147 22.52 -46.46 -13.69
C THR A 147 22.34 -47.96 -13.47
N GLN A 148 21.46 -48.35 -12.54
CA GLN A 148 21.13 -49.76 -12.28
C GLN A 148 20.56 -50.45 -13.52
N THR A 149 19.68 -49.76 -14.25
CA THR A 149 19.08 -50.27 -15.48
C THR A 149 20.13 -50.42 -16.59
N GLU A 150 21.00 -49.44 -16.80
CA GLU A 150 22.11 -49.52 -17.77
C GLU A 150 23.08 -50.67 -17.46
N ILE A 151 23.43 -50.83 -16.18
CA ILE A 151 24.28 -51.93 -15.71
C ILE A 151 23.60 -53.29 -15.92
N ALA A 152 22.29 -53.38 -15.67
CA ALA A 152 21.52 -54.61 -15.89
C ALA A 152 21.39 -54.97 -17.38
N LEU A 153 21.31 -53.97 -18.27
CA LEU A 153 21.19 -54.17 -19.72
C LEU A 153 22.53 -54.42 -20.44
N SER A 154 23.66 -54.05 -19.83
CA SER A 154 24.98 -54.11 -20.48
C SER A 154 25.74 -55.43 -20.30
N GLN A 155 25.27 -56.32 -19.42
CA GLN A 155 25.96 -57.58 -19.07
C GLN A 155 24.97 -58.74 -19.03
N ASP A 156 25.40 -59.93 -19.44
CA ASP A 156 24.64 -61.16 -19.20
C ASP A 156 24.58 -61.43 -17.69
N ARG A 157 23.36 -61.54 -17.14
CA ARG A 157 23.11 -61.73 -15.71
C ARG A 157 22.31 -62.98 -15.44
N THR A 158 22.55 -63.56 -14.28
CA THR A 158 21.71 -64.64 -13.76
C THR A 158 20.33 -64.09 -13.38
N GLN A 159 19.31 -64.95 -13.35
CA GLN A 159 17.97 -64.57 -12.91
C GLN A 159 17.98 -63.91 -11.52
N ARG A 160 18.79 -64.44 -10.59
CA ARG A 160 18.90 -63.93 -9.23
C ARG A 160 19.43 -62.49 -9.18
N GLU A 161 20.44 -62.17 -9.97
CA GLU A 161 20.99 -60.80 -10.03
C GLU A 161 19.99 -59.82 -10.65
N LEU A 162 19.16 -60.28 -11.60
CA LEU A 162 18.10 -59.47 -12.18
C LEU A 162 16.99 -59.20 -11.15
N GLU A 163 16.61 -60.21 -10.37
CA GLU A 163 15.68 -60.06 -9.25
C GLU A 163 16.20 -59.06 -8.21
N ASP A 164 17.49 -59.11 -7.86
CA ASP A 164 18.11 -58.15 -6.92
C ASP A 164 18.06 -56.70 -7.44
N VAL A 165 18.29 -56.48 -8.75
CA VAL A 165 18.15 -55.15 -9.38
C VAL A 165 16.70 -54.66 -9.32
N LEU A 166 15.73 -55.54 -9.58
CA LEU A 166 14.31 -55.19 -9.51
C LEU A 166 13.88 -54.86 -8.07
N TYR A 167 14.37 -55.58 -7.07
CA TYR A 167 14.12 -55.25 -5.66
C TYR A 167 14.73 -53.90 -5.27
N SER A 168 15.97 -53.61 -5.71
CA SER A 168 16.60 -52.31 -5.46
C SER A 168 15.83 -51.18 -6.15
N SER A 169 15.38 -51.40 -7.38
CA SER A 169 14.54 -50.42 -8.11
C SER A 169 13.20 -50.20 -7.40
N LEU A 170 12.57 -51.25 -6.89
CA LEU A 170 11.31 -51.18 -6.13
C LEU A 170 11.48 -50.38 -4.83
N GLU A 171 12.60 -50.55 -4.13
CA GLU A 171 12.91 -49.73 -2.95
C GLU A 171 12.99 -48.25 -3.32
N GLU A 172 13.63 -47.92 -4.43
CA GLU A 172 13.79 -46.54 -4.88
C GLU A 172 12.46 -45.92 -5.35
N TYR A 173 11.60 -46.69 -6.03
CA TYR A 173 10.23 -46.26 -6.35
C TYR A 173 9.40 -45.99 -5.08
N ASN A 174 9.52 -46.82 -4.05
CA ASN A 174 8.84 -46.62 -2.78
C ASN A 174 9.33 -45.36 -2.07
N ARG A 175 10.65 -45.09 -2.09
CA ARG A 175 11.23 -43.86 -1.54
C ARG A 175 10.71 -42.63 -2.27
N MET A 176 10.72 -42.63 -3.60
CA MET A 176 10.17 -41.54 -4.40
C MET A 176 8.68 -41.32 -4.14
N THR A 177 7.89 -42.39 -4.04
CA THR A 177 6.45 -42.32 -3.74
C THR A 177 6.19 -41.68 -2.37
N LYS A 178 6.95 -42.09 -1.35
CA LYS A 178 6.87 -41.49 -0.02
C LYS A 178 7.24 -40.01 -0.05
N MET A 179 8.32 -39.66 -0.73
CA MET A 179 8.77 -38.27 -0.88
C MET A 179 7.70 -37.38 -1.53
N VAL A 180 7.05 -37.85 -2.60
CA VAL A 180 5.94 -37.13 -3.25
C VAL A 180 4.73 -36.98 -2.32
N SER A 181 4.39 -38.02 -1.56
CA SER A 181 3.31 -37.96 -0.57
C SER A 181 3.61 -36.95 0.54
N ASP A 182 4.84 -36.93 1.04
CA ASP A 182 5.28 -35.98 2.07
C ASP A 182 5.25 -34.54 1.54
N MET A 183 5.68 -34.30 0.29
CA MET A 183 5.58 -32.98 -0.36
C MET A 183 4.13 -32.53 -0.52
N LEU A 184 3.22 -33.42 -0.94
CA LEU A 184 1.80 -33.09 -1.09
C LEU A 184 1.17 -32.76 0.28
N PHE A 185 1.52 -33.52 1.31
CA PHE A 185 1.07 -33.26 2.67
C PHE A 185 1.54 -31.90 3.18
N LEU A 186 2.82 -31.55 3.01
CA LEU A 186 3.36 -30.24 3.40
C LEU A 186 2.70 -29.10 2.61
N ALA A 187 2.52 -29.25 1.30
CA ALA A 187 1.85 -28.25 0.48
C ALA A 187 0.38 -28.02 0.90
N GLN A 188 -0.34 -29.07 1.31
CA GLN A 188 -1.70 -28.95 1.85
C GLN A 188 -1.70 -28.28 3.23
N ALA A 189 -0.70 -28.54 4.06
CA ALA A 189 -0.53 -27.91 5.37
C ALA A 189 -0.29 -26.39 5.23
N ASP A 190 0.63 -25.99 4.35
CA ASP A 190 1.00 -24.59 4.13
C ASP A 190 -0.15 -23.75 3.55
N ASN A 191 -1.04 -24.36 2.76
CA ASN A 191 -2.21 -23.67 2.19
C ASN A 191 -3.43 -23.66 3.12
N ASN A 192 -3.28 -24.01 4.41
CA ASN A 192 -4.39 -24.15 5.37
C ASN A 192 -5.49 -25.11 4.90
N GLN A 193 -5.19 -26.03 3.97
CA GLN A 193 -6.15 -26.99 3.42
C GLN A 193 -6.33 -28.20 4.34
N LEU A 194 -5.35 -28.47 5.20
CA LEU A 194 -5.49 -29.41 6.30
C LEU A 194 -6.19 -28.71 7.47
N ILE A 195 -7.52 -28.79 7.50
CA ILE A 195 -8.31 -28.36 8.66
C ILE A 195 -8.40 -29.57 9.59
N PRO A 196 -7.66 -29.61 10.72
CA PRO A 196 -7.72 -30.74 11.62
C PRO A 196 -9.10 -30.81 12.30
N ASP A 197 -9.66 -32.02 12.33
CA ASP A 197 -10.87 -32.29 13.11
C ASP A 197 -10.57 -32.07 14.60
N ARG A 198 -11.36 -31.20 15.23
CA ARG A 198 -11.25 -30.94 16.67
C ARG A 198 -12.11 -31.94 17.42
N VAL A 199 -11.45 -32.99 17.94
CA VAL A 199 -12.07 -34.01 18.80
C VAL A 199 -11.43 -34.01 20.18
N MET A 200 -12.22 -34.32 21.21
CA MET A 200 -11.69 -34.59 22.55
C MET A 200 -11.04 -35.98 22.54
N PHE A 201 -9.78 -36.05 22.93
CA PHE A 201 -9.04 -37.32 23.05
C PHE A 201 -8.17 -37.30 24.31
N ASP A 202 -7.85 -38.50 24.82
CA ASP A 202 -6.91 -38.64 25.94
C ASP A 202 -5.48 -38.56 25.40
N LEU A 203 -4.84 -37.41 25.64
CA LEU A 203 -3.45 -37.16 25.23
C LEU A 203 -2.48 -38.21 25.79
N ARG A 204 -2.69 -38.69 27.02
CA ARG A 204 -1.82 -39.73 27.61
C ARG A 204 -2.00 -41.04 26.84
N ALA A 205 -3.22 -41.43 26.53
CA ALA A 205 -3.48 -42.64 25.78
C ALA A 205 -2.85 -42.59 24.38
N GLU A 206 -3.00 -41.47 23.65
CA GLU A 206 -2.40 -41.33 22.32
C GLU A 206 -0.86 -41.34 22.35
N VAL A 207 -0.24 -40.66 23.34
CA VAL A 207 1.21 -40.66 23.47
C VAL A 207 1.75 -42.04 23.85
N MET A 208 1.04 -42.80 24.69
CA MET A 208 1.43 -44.17 25.03
C MET A 208 1.41 -45.10 23.82
N LYS A 209 0.45 -44.97 22.89
CA LYS A 209 0.47 -45.74 21.62
C LYS A 209 1.73 -45.48 20.81
N VAL A 210 2.21 -44.24 20.80
CA VAL A 210 3.47 -43.88 20.14
C VAL A 210 4.66 -44.51 20.86
N PHE A 211 4.65 -44.53 22.20
CA PHE A 211 5.71 -45.18 22.98
C PHE A 211 5.78 -46.68 22.70
N GLU A 212 4.62 -47.37 22.68
CA GLU A 212 4.52 -48.79 22.34
C GLU A 212 5.05 -49.06 20.92
N PHE A 213 4.70 -48.22 19.95
CA PHE A 213 5.19 -48.36 18.58
C PHE A 213 6.72 -48.26 18.47
N PHE A 214 7.36 -47.41 19.28
CA PHE A 214 8.81 -47.19 19.25
C PHE A 214 9.60 -48.01 20.28
N GLU A 215 8.95 -48.81 21.13
CA GLU A 215 9.57 -49.54 22.25
C GLU A 215 10.69 -50.46 21.77
N ALA A 216 10.44 -51.25 20.71
CA ALA A 216 11.42 -52.20 20.17
C ALA A 216 12.72 -51.50 19.71
N TRP A 217 12.61 -50.36 19.03
CA TRP A 217 13.79 -49.58 18.60
C TRP A 217 14.47 -48.85 19.76
N ALA A 218 13.71 -48.44 20.77
CA ALA A 218 14.24 -47.81 21.97
C ALA A 218 15.09 -48.82 22.77
N GLU A 219 14.61 -50.04 22.94
CA GLU A 219 15.36 -51.13 23.57
C GLU A 219 16.62 -51.49 22.79
N GLU A 220 16.51 -51.67 21.47
CA GLU A 220 17.65 -51.99 20.60
C GLU A 220 18.78 -50.96 20.72
N ARG A 221 18.43 -49.70 20.97
CA ARG A 221 19.38 -48.58 21.11
C ARG A 221 19.70 -48.20 22.56
N ASN A 222 19.20 -48.94 23.56
CA ASN A 222 19.31 -48.62 24.99
C ASN A 222 18.83 -47.20 25.35
N ILE A 223 17.76 -46.73 24.72
CA ILE A 223 17.13 -45.43 24.96
C ILE A 223 15.90 -45.63 25.84
N THR A 224 15.79 -44.87 26.94
CA THR A 224 14.59 -44.89 27.81
C THR A 224 13.61 -43.79 27.41
N LEU A 225 12.39 -44.17 27.05
CA LEU A 225 11.29 -43.22 26.79
C LEU A 225 10.60 -42.85 28.12
N LYS A 226 10.46 -41.55 28.41
CA LYS A 226 9.76 -41.05 29.61
C LYS A 226 8.73 -40.00 29.24
N PHE A 227 7.49 -40.19 29.69
CA PHE A 227 6.42 -39.20 29.54
C PHE A 227 6.36 -38.28 30.76
N ASN A 228 6.70 -37.00 30.58
CA ASN A 228 6.63 -35.97 31.63
C ASN A 228 5.58 -34.92 31.30
N GLY A 229 4.49 -34.88 32.07
CA GLY A 229 3.44 -33.87 31.96
C GLY A 229 2.15 -34.31 32.66
N MET A 230 1.43 -33.34 33.25
CA MET A 230 0.03 -33.52 33.65
C MET A 230 -0.84 -32.86 32.58
N PRO A 231 -1.82 -33.56 31.98
CA PRO A 231 -2.82 -32.90 31.17
C PRO A 231 -3.57 -31.91 32.10
N LEU A 232 -3.60 -30.64 31.72
CA LEU A 232 -4.46 -29.66 32.38
C LEU A 232 -5.90 -30.17 32.26
N PRO A 233 -6.68 -30.23 33.35
CA PRO A 233 -8.11 -30.49 33.23
C PRO A 233 -8.72 -29.34 32.42
N GLY A 234 -9.38 -29.70 31.30
CA GLY A 234 -10.12 -28.77 30.45
C GLY A 234 -11.37 -28.22 31.12
#